data_AF-A0A958NCM1-F1
#
_entry.id   AF-A0A958NCM1-F1
#
_cell.length_a   1.000
_cell.length_b   1.000
_cell.length_c   1.000
_cell.angle_alpha   90.00
_cell.angle_beta   90.00
_cell.angle_gamma   90.00
#
_symmetry.space_group_name_H-M   'P 1'
#
loop_
_entity.id
_entity.type
_entity.pdbx_description
1 polymer ?
#
loop_
_entity_poly.entity_id
_entity_poly.type
_entity_poly.pdbx_seq_one_letter_code
_entity_poly.pdbx_strand_id
1 'polypeptide(L)'
;MISSAYALYFVFNDLPVYLRLSAAVLFGLVWGLMILNLDRFIVSSMKKNGSRWRELRLAIPRLFLAAMIAITISKPLELTIFHTSIDYEMEIMKHDDIKKQEEALAQRYAGDISLLENSITALQGQIDVATSERNALDHEARIEADGTGGSSRRGLAQIYPLKKADADKAQTELDTITAHNSPLISEQRMQLTKLHMMVDSMQQNIQRGAYDGFDKRLIALATISERNPVIATAGIFVMLLFLILEMSPVLVKLLSPRGPYDDLLEVHEHAFTNYRIEKIAKMDSDTKERLARLGVNVDFGSANTAPA
;
A
#
# COMPACT_ATOMS: atom_id res chain seq x y z
N MET A 1 -22.21 -3.64 -16.25
CA MET A 1 -22.45 -4.91 -16.97
C MET A 1 -21.32 -5.90 -16.75
N ILE A 2 -20.12 -5.65 -17.31
CA ILE A 2 -19.00 -6.61 -17.26
C ILE A 2 -18.44 -6.73 -15.83
N SER A 3 -18.19 -5.62 -15.14
CA SER A 3 -17.71 -5.63 -13.74
C SER A 3 -18.71 -6.29 -12.78
N SER A 4 -20.02 -6.02 -12.93
CA SER A 4 -21.08 -6.63 -12.13
C SER A 4 -21.24 -8.14 -12.39
N ALA A 5 -21.10 -8.57 -13.65
CA ALA A 5 -21.12 -9.99 -14.01
C ALA A 5 -19.88 -10.71 -13.46
N TYR A 6 -18.70 -10.09 -13.57
CA TYR A 6 -17.45 -10.61 -13.02
C TYR A 6 -17.51 -10.75 -11.50
N ALA A 7 -17.96 -9.71 -10.77
CA ALA A 7 -18.12 -9.78 -9.32
C ALA A 7 -19.04 -10.92 -8.87
N LEU A 8 -20.20 -11.08 -9.51
CA LEU A 8 -21.15 -12.16 -9.19
C LEU A 8 -20.63 -13.56 -9.50
N TYR A 9 -19.81 -13.69 -10.55
CA TYR A 9 -19.14 -14.94 -10.87
C TYR A 9 -18.19 -15.38 -9.75
N PHE A 10 -17.55 -14.46 -9.03
CA PHE A 10 -16.70 -14.80 -7.88
C PHE A 10 -17.48 -14.98 -6.58
N VAL A 11 -18.55 -14.21 -6.36
CA VAL A 11 -19.39 -14.32 -5.15
C VAL A 11 -20.10 -15.67 -5.07
N PHE A 12 -20.53 -16.25 -6.20
CA PHE A 12 -21.20 -17.54 -6.25
C PHE A 12 -20.26 -18.68 -6.68
N ASN A 13 -19.04 -18.71 -6.16
CA ASN A 13 -18.04 -19.73 -6.51
C ASN A 13 -18.44 -21.15 -6.08
N ASP A 14 -19.32 -21.29 -5.09
CA ASP A 14 -19.77 -22.59 -4.56
C ASP A 14 -20.89 -23.25 -5.40
N LEU A 15 -21.42 -22.56 -6.41
CA LEU A 15 -22.49 -23.07 -7.28
C LEU A 15 -21.92 -23.79 -8.52
N PRO A 16 -22.70 -24.70 -9.13
CA PRO A 16 -22.33 -25.33 -10.40
C PRO A 16 -22.03 -24.28 -11.48
N VAL A 17 -21.00 -24.53 -12.30
CA VAL A 17 -20.47 -23.57 -13.29
C VAL A 17 -21.56 -22.99 -14.20
N TYR A 18 -22.51 -23.81 -14.64
CA TYR A 18 -23.62 -23.37 -15.51
C TYR A 18 -24.56 -22.38 -14.80
N LEU A 19 -24.82 -22.57 -13.51
CA LEU A 19 -25.71 -21.74 -12.70
C LEU A 19 -25.04 -20.41 -12.35
N ARG A 20 -23.74 -20.45 -12.07
CA ARG A 20 -22.92 -19.25 -11.85
C ARG A 20 -22.82 -18.38 -13.10
N LEU A 21 -22.59 -18.99 -14.27
CA LEU A 21 -22.50 -18.28 -15.53
C LEU A 21 -23.83 -17.62 -15.90
N SER A 22 -24.95 -18.35 -15.76
CA SER A 22 -26.28 -17.81 -16.07
C SER A 22 -26.68 -16.69 -15.11
N ALA A 23 -26.40 -16.82 -13.81
CA ALA A 23 -26.64 -15.76 -12.83
C ALA A 23 -25.80 -14.50 -13.10
N ALA A 24 -24.51 -14.67 -13.41
CA ALA A 24 -23.62 -13.56 -13.76
C ALA A 24 -24.06 -12.82 -15.02
N VAL A 25 -24.47 -13.55 -16.06
CA VAL A 25 -24.97 -12.97 -17.32
C VAL A 25 -26.31 -12.26 -17.11
N LEU A 26 -27.28 -12.92 -16.46
CA LEU A 26 -28.60 -12.35 -16.21
C LEU A 26 -28.51 -11.07 -15.38
N PHE A 27 -27.75 -11.11 -14.29
CA PHE A 27 -27.56 -9.93 -13.45
C PHE A 27 -26.76 -8.85 -14.18
N GLY A 28 -25.70 -9.22 -14.91
CA GLY A 28 -24.95 -8.28 -15.74
C GLY A 28 -25.84 -7.55 -16.74
N LEU A 29 -26.81 -8.25 -17.34
CA LEU A 29 -27.84 -7.70 -18.22
C LEU A 29 -28.78 -6.76 -17.48
N VAL A 30 -29.40 -7.22 -16.38
CA VAL A 30 -30.34 -6.41 -15.58
C VAL A 30 -29.66 -5.15 -15.07
N TRP A 31 -28.47 -5.27 -14.50
CA TRP A 31 -27.68 -4.15 -13.97
C TRP A 31 -27.29 -3.17 -15.08
N GLY A 32 -26.94 -3.67 -16.25
CA GLY A 32 -26.69 -2.82 -17.42
C GLY A 32 -27.89 -2.06 -17.91
N LEU A 33 -29.01 -2.77 -18.08
CA LEU A 33 -30.28 -2.15 -18.44
C LEU A 33 -30.68 -1.10 -17.40
N MET A 34 -30.46 -1.37 -16.11
CA MET A 34 -30.70 -0.40 -15.04
C MET A 34 -29.82 0.84 -15.19
N ILE A 35 -28.51 0.70 -15.40
CA ILE A 35 -27.59 1.84 -15.60
C ILE A 35 -27.97 2.64 -16.85
N LEU A 36 -28.24 1.97 -17.97
CA LEU A 36 -28.66 2.62 -19.21
C LEU A 36 -30.01 3.32 -19.06
N ASN A 37 -30.94 2.72 -18.31
CA ASN A 37 -32.24 3.33 -18.03
C ASN A 37 -32.08 4.56 -17.12
N LEU A 38 -31.24 4.49 -16.08
CA LEU A 38 -30.97 5.59 -15.18
C LEU A 38 -30.25 6.75 -15.89
N ASP A 39 -29.22 6.45 -16.68
CA ASP A 39 -28.53 7.46 -17.49
C ASP A 39 -29.49 8.16 -18.46
N ARG A 40 -30.25 7.37 -19.23
CA ARG A 40 -31.26 7.90 -20.15
C ARG A 40 -32.33 8.69 -19.42
N PHE A 41 -32.81 8.22 -18.27
CA PHE A 41 -33.81 8.92 -17.46
C PHE A 41 -33.31 10.30 -17.06
N ILE A 42 -32.09 10.38 -16.50
CA ILE A 42 -31.50 11.65 -16.07
C ILE A 42 -31.36 12.60 -17.26
N VAL A 43 -30.78 12.16 -18.38
CA VAL A 43 -30.59 12.99 -19.58
C VAL A 43 -31.93 13.43 -20.21
N SER A 44 -32.93 12.54 -20.22
CA SER A 44 -34.26 12.85 -20.78
C SER A 44 -35.07 13.80 -19.88
N SER A 45 -34.86 13.75 -18.56
CA SER A 45 -35.51 14.64 -17.60
C SER A 45 -34.94 16.07 -17.62
N MET A 46 -33.76 16.26 -18.23
CA MET A 46 -33.16 17.58 -18.41
C MET A 46 -33.93 18.38 -19.46
N LYS A 47 -34.80 19.27 -18.96
CA LYS A 47 -35.57 20.20 -19.78
C LYS A 47 -34.74 21.43 -20.14
N LYS A 48 -34.93 21.91 -21.37
CA LYS A 48 -34.42 23.21 -21.78
C LYS A 48 -35.33 24.30 -21.24
N ASN A 49 -34.84 25.07 -20.26
CA ASN A 49 -35.63 26.06 -19.54
C ASN A 49 -34.94 27.43 -19.57
N GLY A 50 -34.44 27.86 -20.73
CA GLY A 50 -33.89 29.21 -21.01
C GLY A 50 -32.66 29.66 -20.20
N SER A 51 -32.43 29.10 -19.01
CA SER A 51 -31.39 29.45 -18.06
C SER A 51 -30.38 28.31 -18.00
N ARG A 52 -29.23 28.50 -18.66
CA ARG A 52 -28.10 27.56 -18.66
C ARG A 52 -27.66 27.16 -17.24
N TRP A 53 -27.80 28.05 -16.26
CA TRP A 53 -27.49 27.78 -14.85
C TRP A 53 -28.44 26.79 -14.18
N ARG A 54 -29.72 26.78 -14.56
CA ARG A 54 -30.71 25.82 -14.02
C ARG A 54 -30.50 24.44 -14.65
N GLU A 55 -30.18 24.40 -15.94
CA GLU A 55 -29.81 23.18 -16.67
C GLU A 55 -28.53 22.56 -16.10
N LEU A 56 -27.50 23.38 -15.81
CA LEU A 56 -26.25 22.90 -15.22
C LEU A 56 -26.49 22.30 -13.82
N ARG A 57 -27.32 22.93 -12.97
CA ARG A 57 -27.65 22.38 -11.64
C ARG A 57 -28.36 21.03 -11.70
N LEU A 58 -29.23 20.82 -12.69
CA LEU A 58 -29.90 19.53 -12.91
C LEU A 58 -28.91 18.45 -13.37
N ALA A 59 -27.81 18.83 -14.03
CA ALA A 59 -26.76 17.91 -14.47
C ALA A 59 -25.75 17.53 -13.38
N ILE A 60 -25.63 18.30 -12.27
CA ILE A 60 -24.62 18.09 -11.21
C ILE A 60 -24.59 16.64 -10.69
N PRO A 61 -25.72 16.02 -10.30
CA PRO A 61 -25.67 14.65 -9.75
C PRO A 61 -25.05 13.65 -10.72
N ARG A 62 -25.29 13.85 -12.02
CA ARG A 62 -24.73 13.01 -13.09
C ARG A 62 -23.24 13.30 -13.31
N LEU A 63 -22.85 14.58 -13.32
CA LEU A 63 -21.43 14.97 -13.43
C LEU A 63 -20.61 14.42 -12.25
N PHE A 64 -21.18 14.40 -11.05
CA PHE A 64 -20.53 13.80 -9.90
C PHE A 64 -20.36 12.28 -10.06
N LEU A 65 -21.44 11.58 -10.44
CA LEU A 65 -21.41 10.12 -10.63
C LEU A 65 -20.41 9.70 -11.71
N ALA A 66 -20.42 10.36 -12.88
CA ALA A 66 -19.50 10.04 -13.96
C ALA A 66 -18.04 10.37 -13.59
N ALA A 67 -17.77 11.39 -12.77
CA ALA A 67 -16.42 11.63 -12.23
C ALA A 67 -15.94 10.50 -11.31
N MET A 68 -16.80 10.01 -10.41
CA MET A 68 -16.47 8.87 -9.54
C MET A 68 -16.19 7.60 -10.35
N ILE A 69 -17.02 7.32 -11.36
CA ILE A 69 -16.84 6.17 -12.24
C ILE A 69 -15.53 6.29 -13.04
N ALA A 70 -15.27 7.46 -13.63
CA ALA A 70 -14.03 7.69 -14.39
C ALA A 70 -12.78 7.49 -13.54
N ILE A 71 -12.74 8.03 -12.32
CA ILE A 71 -11.62 7.83 -11.38
C ILE A 71 -11.44 6.35 -11.03
N THR A 72 -12.55 5.65 -10.75
CA THR A 72 -12.52 4.24 -10.34
C THR A 72 -12.07 3.31 -11.47
N ILE A 73 -12.54 3.57 -12.70
CA ILE A 73 -12.16 2.78 -13.89
C ILE A 73 -10.73 3.08 -14.33
N SER A 74 -10.25 4.32 -14.14
CA SER A 74 -8.90 4.73 -14.54
C SER A 74 -7.82 3.92 -13.83
N LYS A 75 -7.96 3.63 -12.53
CA LYS A 75 -6.87 3.02 -11.73
C LYS A 75 -6.47 1.61 -12.20
N PRO A 76 -7.38 0.64 -12.39
CA PRO A 76 -7.01 -0.66 -12.94
C PRO A 76 -6.38 -0.56 -14.33
N LEU A 77 -6.85 0.38 -15.15
CA LEU A 77 -6.31 0.57 -16.49
C LEU A 77 -4.90 1.18 -16.45
N GLU A 78 -4.65 2.17 -15.60
CA GLU A 78 -3.30 2.72 -15.35
C GLU A 78 -2.34 1.61 -14.94
N LEU A 79 -2.73 0.75 -14.00
CA LEU A 79 -1.91 -0.40 -13.58
C LEU A 79 -1.61 -1.37 -14.73
N THR A 80 -2.55 -1.55 -15.66
CA THR A 80 -2.38 -2.44 -16.81
C THR A 80 -1.48 -1.80 -17.88
N ILE A 81 -1.68 -0.51 -18.18
CA ILE A 81 -0.91 0.24 -19.19
C ILE A 81 0.55 0.34 -18.75
N PHE A 82 0.80 0.64 -17.47
CA PHE A 82 2.15 0.86 -16.93
C PHE A 82 2.76 -0.39 -16.29
N HIS A 83 2.22 -1.59 -16.55
CA HIS A 83 2.65 -2.81 -15.87
C HIS A 83 4.19 -3.00 -15.91
N THR A 84 4.83 -2.79 -17.06
CA THR A 84 6.29 -2.95 -17.20
C THR A 84 7.08 -1.98 -16.31
N SER A 85 6.63 -0.73 -16.21
CA SER A 85 7.28 0.28 -15.36
C SER A 85 7.03 0.00 -13.88
N ILE A 86 5.83 -0.48 -13.55
CA ILE A 86 5.45 -0.89 -12.20
C ILE A 86 6.28 -2.09 -11.76
N ASP A 87 6.38 -3.13 -12.58
CA ASP A 87 7.13 -4.35 -12.27
C ASP A 87 8.62 -4.03 -12.06
N TYR A 88 9.20 -3.10 -12.83
CA TYR A 88 10.56 -2.61 -12.62
C TYR A 88 10.73 -1.87 -11.29
N GLU A 89 9.84 -0.92 -10.97
CA GLU A 89 9.90 -0.19 -9.70
C GLU A 89 9.64 -1.11 -8.51
N MET A 90 8.75 -2.10 -8.64
CA MET A 90 8.50 -3.09 -7.60
C MET A 90 9.75 -3.90 -7.26
N GLU A 91 10.57 -4.26 -8.25
CA GLU A 91 11.83 -4.95 -7.98
C GLU A 91 12.82 -4.03 -7.23
N ILE A 92 12.89 -2.74 -7.57
CA ILE A 92 13.70 -1.77 -6.81
C ILE A 92 13.21 -1.66 -5.37
N MET A 93 11.89 -1.49 -5.18
CA MET A 93 11.30 -1.37 -3.84
C MET A 93 11.51 -2.63 -3.01
N LYS A 94 11.43 -3.81 -3.64
CA LYS A 94 11.71 -5.09 -2.98
C LYS A 94 13.15 -5.16 -2.47
N HIS A 95 14.13 -4.76 -3.28
CA HIS A 95 15.53 -4.73 -2.84
C HIS A 95 15.75 -3.72 -1.70
N ASP A 96 15.10 -2.55 -1.75
CA ASP A 96 15.19 -1.55 -0.69
C ASP A 96 14.54 -2.02 0.63
N ASP A 97 13.37 -2.67 0.56
CA ASP A 97 12.70 -3.26 1.72
C ASP A 97 13.53 -4.40 2.32
N ILE A 98 14.12 -5.28 1.50
CA ILE A 98 15.03 -6.34 1.96
C ILE A 98 16.24 -5.74 2.67
N LYS A 99 16.89 -4.74 2.07
CA LYS A 99 18.06 -4.08 2.65
C LYS A 99 17.74 -3.45 4.01
N LYS A 100 16.61 -2.75 4.13
CA LYS A 100 16.17 -2.17 5.41
C LYS A 100 15.95 -3.23 6.49
N GLN A 101 15.39 -4.38 6.12
CA GLN A 101 15.19 -5.49 7.06
C GLN A 101 16.51 -6.16 7.46
N GLU A 102 17.44 -6.33 6.53
CA GLU A 102 18.80 -6.85 6.80
C GLU A 102 19.57 -5.92 7.74
N GLU A 103 19.53 -4.60 7.51
CA GLU A 103 20.14 -3.60 8.39
C GLU A 103 19.52 -3.60 9.79
N ALA A 104 18.19 -3.69 9.88
CA ALA A 104 17.49 -3.77 11.17
C ALA A 104 17.85 -5.04 11.95
N LEU A 105 18.01 -6.19 11.27
CA LEU A 105 18.50 -7.44 11.88
C LEU A 105 19.95 -7.31 12.34
N ALA A 106 20.83 -6.77 11.48
CA ALA A 106 22.23 -6.58 11.82
C ALA A 106 22.38 -5.68 13.06
N GLN A 107 21.63 -4.58 13.12
CA GLN A 107 21.64 -3.68 14.27
C GLN A 107 21.10 -4.35 15.54
N ARG A 108 20.07 -5.21 15.42
CA ARG A 108 19.50 -5.94 16.55
C ARG A 108 20.49 -6.89 17.21
N TYR A 109 21.33 -7.59 16.43
CA TYR A 109 22.26 -8.61 16.95
C TYR A 109 23.71 -8.14 17.08
N ALA A 110 24.05 -6.95 16.58
CA ALA A 110 25.41 -6.40 16.68
C ALA A 110 25.93 -6.36 18.12
N GLY A 111 25.06 -6.01 19.09
CA GLY A 111 25.40 -6.01 20.51
C GLY A 111 25.80 -7.41 21.01
N ASP A 112 24.97 -8.41 20.79
CA ASP A 112 25.21 -9.79 21.25
C ASP A 112 26.46 -10.40 20.60
N ILE A 113 26.65 -10.17 19.30
CA ILE A 113 27.85 -10.62 18.57
C ILE A 113 29.09 -9.96 19.18
N SER A 114 29.06 -8.63 19.36
CA SER A 114 30.20 -7.91 19.93
C SER A 114 30.56 -8.36 21.35
N LEU A 115 29.56 -8.72 22.18
CA LEU A 115 29.79 -9.23 23.53
C LEU A 115 30.51 -10.58 23.51
N LEU A 116 30.07 -11.50 22.65
CA LEU A 116 30.70 -12.81 22.47
C LEU A 116 32.12 -12.67 21.91
N GLU A 117 32.32 -11.83 20.90
CA GLU A 117 33.65 -11.57 20.31
C GLU A 117 34.62 -10.95 21.30
N ASN A 118 34.16 -9.98 22.09
CA ASN A 118 34.98 -9.35 23.12
C ASN A 118 35.37 -10.33 24.22
N SER A 119 34.45 -11.22 24.63
CA SER A 119 34.77 -12.26 25.61
C SER A 119 35.77 -13.29 25.08
N ILE A 120 35.62 -13.73 23.83
CA ILE A 120 36.58 -14.64 23.19
C ILE A 120 37.96 -13.98 23.12
N THR A 121 38.02 -12.72 22.69
CA THR A 121 39.26 -11.95 22.61
C THR A 121 39.92 -11.78 23.99
N ALA A 122 39.13 -11.52 25.03
CA ALA A 122 39.64 -11.38 26.40
C ALA A 122 40.22 -12.71 26.94
N LEU A 123 39.53 -13.84 26.73
CA LEU A 123 40.00 -15.16 27.16
C LEU A 123 41.25 -15.60 26.38
N GLN A 124 41.27 -15.34 25.06
CA GLN A 124 42.43 -15.63 24.22
C GLN A 124 43.63 -14.76 24.63
N GLY A 125 43.40 -13.48 24.92
CA GLY A 125 44.45 -12.57 25.40
C GLY A 125 45.12 -13.05 26.69
N GLN A 126 44.38 -13.69 27.60
CA GLN A 126 44.97 -14.29 28.81
C GLN A 126 45.92 -15.45 28.46
N ILE A 127 45.54 -16.30 27.50
CA ILE A 127 46.41 -17.40 27.02
C ILE A 127 47.66 -16.83 26.33
N ASP A 128 47.49 -15.80 25.51
CA ASP A 128 48.59 -15.19 24.75
C ASP A 128 49.61 -14.51 25.68
N VAL A 129 49.13 -13.81 26.74
CA VAL A 129 49.99 -13.23 27.78
C VAL A 129 50.79 -14.31 28.50
N ALA A 130 50.13 -15.37 28.99
CA ALA A 130 50.81 -16.48 29.68
C ALA A 130 51.80 -17.21 28.74
N THR A 131 51.45 -17.33 27.46
CA THR A 131 52.33 -17.91 26.43
C THR A 131 53.58 -17.06 26.21
N SER A 132 53.42 -15.74 26.14
CA SER A 132 54.52 -14.79 25.99
C SER A 132 55.47 -14.83 27.18
N GLU A 133 54.93 -14.85 28.41
CA GLU A 133 55.71 -14.96 29.64
C GLU A 133 56.52 -16.26 29.71
N ARG A 134 55.88 -17.40 29.43
CA ARG A 134 56.58 -18.69 29.35
C ARG A 134 57.69 -18.67 28.30
N ASN A 135 57.41 -18.15 27.10
CA ASN A 135 58.41 -18.08 26.03
C ASN A 135 59.61 -17.19 26.41
N ALA A 136 59.38 -16.10 27.14
CA ALA A 136 60.42 -15.21 27.62
C ALA A 136 61.34 -15.92 28.64
N LEU A 137 60.76 -16.55 29.67
CA LEU A 137 61.51 -17.29 30.70
C LEU A 137 62.29 -18.48 30.12
N ASP A 138 61.67 -19.21 29.20
CA ASP A 138 62.30 -20.33 28.50
C ASP A 138 63.46 -19.88 27.59
N HIS A 139 63.32 -18.71 26.94
CA HIS A 139 64.42 -18.09 26.21
C HIS A 139 65.57 -17.67 27.14
N GLU A 140 65.27 -17.07 28.30
CA GLU A 140 66.30 -16.72 29.29
C GLU A 140 67.06 -17.93 29.85
N ALA A 141 66.37 -19.06 30.03
CA ALA A 141 66.99 -20.32 30.43
C ALA A 141 67.92 -20.87 29.32
N ARG A 142 67.52 -20.79 28.05
CA ARG A 142 68.35 -21.23 26.91
C ARG A 142 69.63 -20.43 26.74
N ILE A 143 69.56 -19.09 26.77
CA ILE A 143 70.76 -18.25 26.61
C ILE A 143 71.74 -18.43 27.78
N GLU A 144 71.24 -18.75 28.97
CA GLU A 144 72.07 -19.13 30.13
C GLU A 144 72.77 -20.48 29.90
N ALA A 145 72.06 -21.47 29.34
CA ALA A 145 72.64 -22.77 29.00
C ALA A 145 73.74 -22.65 27.93
N ASP A 146 73.53 -21.81 26.92
CA ASP A 146 74.47 -21.57 25.81
C ASP A 146 75.66 -20.69 26.20
N GLY A 147 75.59 -20.00 27.36
CA GLY A 147 76.65 -19.13 27.86
C GLY A 147 76.67 -17.74 27.21
N THR A 148 75.64 -17.39 26.44
CA THR A 148 75.42 -16.04 25.88
C THR A 148 74.59 -15.14 26.80
N GLY A 149 74.10 -15.69 27.92
CA GLY A 149 73.38 -14.97 28.98
C GLY A 149 74.28 -14.19 29.96
N GLY A 150 73.65 -13.67 31.01
CA GLY A 150 74.27 -12.73 31.97
C GLY A 150 75.43 -13.28 32.80
N SER A 151 75.58 -14.61 32.93
CA SER A 151 76.76 -15.21 33.59
C SER A 151 77.97 -15.39 32.66
N SER A 152 77.75 -15.28 31.34
CA SER A 152 78.73 -15.54 30.26
C SER A 152 79.47 -16.88 30.40
N ARG A 153 78.90 -17.86 31.12
CA ARG A 153 79.48 -19.17 31.37
C ARG A 153 78.47 -20.25 31.04
N ARG A 154 78.85 -21.12 30.10
CA ARG A 154 78.01 -22.19 29.60
C ARG A 154 77.56 -23.13 30.74
N GLY A 155 76.25 -23.35 30.86
CA GLY A 155 75.68 -24.36 31.74
C GLY A 155 76.00 -24.20 33.23
N LEU A 156 76.08 -22.97 33.73
CA LEU A 156 76.44 -22.71 35.13
C LEU A 156 75.50 -23.48 36.09
N ALA A 157 76.08 -24.42 36.85
CA ALA A 157 75.36 -25.51 37.52
C ALA A 157 74.26 -25.08 38.52
N GLN A 158 74.26 -23.83 38.97
CA GLN A 158 73.25 -23.29 39.90
C GLN A 158 72.21 -22.39 39.22
N ILE A 159 72.56 -21.61 38.20
CA ILE A 159 71.65 -20.58 37.64
C ILE A 159 70.71 -21.18 36.59
N TYR A 160 71.21 -22.05 35.72
CA TYR A 160 70.36 -22.68 34.70
C TYR A 160 69.18 -23.48 35.30
N PRO A 161 69.38 -24.34 36.33
CA PRO A 161 68.26 -25.06 36.93
C PRO A 161 67.21 -24.15 37.58
N LEU A 162 67.62 -23.00 38.13
CA LEU A 162 66.69 -22.02 38.70
C LEU A 162 65.82 -21.38 37.60
N LYS A 163 66.45 -20.85 36.54
CA LYS A 163 65.72 -20.26 35.40
C LYS A 163 64.83 -21.27 34.70
N LYS A 164 65.30 -22.52 34.59
CA LYS A 164 64.51 -23.62 34.06
C LYS A 164 63.31 -23.93 34.97
N ALA A 165 63.49 -23.97 36.28
CA ALA A 165 62.39 -24.18 37.22
C ALA A 165 61.34 -23.06 37.14
N ASP A 166 61.74 -21.81 36.88
CA ASP A 166 60.81 -20.71 36.67
C ASP A 166 60.07 -20.81 35.33
N ALA A 167 60.75 -21.23 34.26
CA ALA A 167 60.10 -21.55 32.99
C ALA A 167 59.13 -22.74 33.11
N ASP A 168 59.48 -23.78 33.86
CA ASP A 168 58.64 -24.94 34.12
C ASP A 168 57.39 -24.54 34.94
N LYS A 169 57.52 -23.63 35.93
CA LYS A 169 56.36 -23.06 36.64
C LYS A 169 55.44 -22.29 35.69
N ALA A 170 55.99 -21.41 34.86
CA ALA A 170 55.22 -20.65 33.88
C ALA A 170 54.53 -21.58 32.86
N GLN A 171 55.15 -22.73 32.52
CA GLN A 171 54.49 -23.75 31.71
C GLN A 171 53.29 -24.37 32.45
N THR A 172 53.44 -24.72 33.73
CA THR A 172 52.29 -25.25 34.50
C THR A 172 51.16 -24.23 34.62
N GLU A 173 51.47 -22.94 34.79
CA GLU A 173 50.47 -21.88 34.83
C GLU A 173 49.76 -21.72 33.47
N LEU A 174 50.52 -21.68 32.38
CA LEU A 174 49.97 -21.70 31.02
C LEU A 174 49.05 -22.90 30.79
N ASP A 175 49.44 -24.10 31.23
CA ASP A 175 48.63 -25.30 31.07
C ASP A 175 47.30 -25.19 31.85
N THR A 176 47.33 -24.62 33.06
CA THR A 176 46.09 -24.39 33.85
C THR A 176 45.18 -23.35 33.22
N ILE A 177 45.71 -22.21 32.77
CA ILE A 177 44.95 -21.14 32.10
C ILE A 177 44.38 -21.68 30.80
N THR A 178 45.16 -22.42 30.02
CA THR A 178 44.72 -23.02 28.77
C THR A 178 43.64 -24.06 29.01
N ALA A 179 43.78 -24.93 30.01
CA ALA A 179 42.79 -25.94 30.35
C ALA A 179 41.44 -25.33 30.80
N HIS A 180 41.47 -24.17 31.47
CA HIS A 180 40.28 -23.45 31.89
C HIS A 180 39.64 -22.62 30.75
N ASN A 181 40.44 -21.84 30.02
CA ASN A 181 39.93 -20.88 29.03
C ASN A 181 39.59 -21.52 27.67
N SER A 182 40.31 -22.57 27.24
CA SER A 182 40.01 -23.25 25.97
C SER A 182 38.57 -23.77 25.84
N PRO A 183 37.99 -24.46 26.85
CA PRO A 183 36.61 -24.91 26.74
C PRO A 183 35.61 -23.74 26.69
N LEU A 184 35.86 -22.66 27.46
CA LEU A 184 35.01 -21.46 27.44
C LEU A 184 35.04 -20.77 26.07
N ILE A 185 36.23 -20.63 25.47
CA ILE A 185 36.39 -20.09 24.11
C ILE A 185 35.63 -20.97 23.10
N SER A 186 35.74 -22.30 23.21
CA SER A 186 35.02 -23.24 22.34
C SER A 186 33.51 -23.09 22.45
N GLU A 187 32.99 -22.99 23.68
CA GLU A 187 31.57 -22.77 23.94
C GLU A 187 31.08 -21.43 23.36
N GLN A 188 31.81 -20.34 23.60
CA GLN A 188 31.46 -19.02 23.06
C GLN A 188 31.52 -18.98 21.53
N ARG A 189 32.51 -19.64 20.92
CA ARG A 189 32.57 -19.80 19.45
C ARG A 189 31.39 -20.59 18.91
N MET A 190 30.94 -21.62 19.63
CA MET A 190 29.75 -22.38 19.25
C MET A 190 28.49 -21.51 19.31
N GLN A 191 28.35 -20.70 20.37
CA GLN A 191 27.23 -19.77 20.52
C GLN A 191 27.23 -18.70 19.42
N LEU A 192 28.40 -18.12 19.11
CA LEU A 192 28.57 -17.14 18.03
C LEU A 192 28.24 -17.75 16.67
N THR A 193 28.71 -18.95 16.37
CA THR A 193 28.39 -19.67 15.13
C THR A 193 26.88 -19.95 15.03
N LYS A 194 26.26 -20.37 16.13
CA LYS A 194 24.80 -20.59 16.19
C LYS A 194 24.02 -19.31 15.93
N LEU A 195 24.47 -18.19 16.51
CA LEU A 195 23.85 -16.88 16.32
C LEU A 195 23.98 -16.41 14.87
N HIS A 196 25.16 -16.54 14.26
CA HIS A 196 25.36 -16.24 12.83
C HIS A 196 24.45 -17.09 11.94
N MET A 197 24.43 -18.41 12.13
CA MET A 197 23.52 -19.28 11.36
C MET A 197 22.04 -18.88 11.53
N MET A 198 21.64 -18.45 12.74
CA MET A 198 20.29 -17.97 12.99
C MET A 198 20.01 -16.66 12.22
N VAL A 199 20.91 -15.69 12.26
CA VAL A 199 20.79 -14.43 11.52
C VAL A 199 20.76 -14.68 10.01
N ASP A 200 21.67 -15.49 9.48
CA ASP A 200 21.72 -15.87 8.06
C ASP A 200 20.42 -16.55 7.62
N SER A 201 19.87 -17.43 8.45
CA SER A 201 18.59 -18.08 8.17
C SER A 201 17.42 -17.08 8.13
N MET A 202 17.41 -16.07 9.01
CA MET A 202 16.40 -15.01 8.99
C MET A 202 16.51 -14.15 7.73
N GLN A 203 17.73 -13.79 7.32
CA GLN A 203 17.98 -13.05 6.08
C GLN A 203 17.52 -13.82 4.84
N GLN A 204 17.81 -15.13 4.76
CA GLN A 204 17.31 -15.98 3.66
C GLN A 204 15.78 -16.12 3.64
N ASN A 205 15.12 -15.97 4.78
CA ASN A 205 13.66 -16.01 4.84
C ASN A 205 13.02 -14.69 4.41
N ILE A 206 13.67 -13.54 4.68
CA ILE A 206 13.24 -12.22 4.18
C ILE A 206 13.17 -12.21 2.65
N GLN A 207 14.18 -12.78 1.98
CA GLN A 207 14.30 -12.75 0.52
C GLN A 207 13.23 -13.57 -0.22
N ARG A 208 12.50 -14.47 0.47
CA ARG A 208 11.54 -15.40 -0.14
C ARG A 208 10.09 -14.92 -0.14
N GLY A 209 9.78 -13.77 0.44
CA GLY A 209 8.43 -13.21 0.42
C GLY A 209 7.98 -12.83 -1.00
N ALA A 210 6.77 -13.25 -1.40
CA ALA A 210 6.18 -12.78 -2.65
C ALA A 210 5.94 -11.26 -2.57
N TYR A 211 6.62 -10.49 -3.42
CA TYR A 211 6.49 -9.03 -3.50
C TYR A 211 5.57 -8.65 -4.67
N ASP A 212 4.34 -9.17 -4.67
CA ASP A 212 3.37 -8.94 -5.75
C ASP A 212 1.95 -8.78 -5.18
N GLY A 213 1.73 -7.67 -4.47
CA GLY A 213 0.44 -7.27 -3.92
C GLY A 213 -0.17 -6.10 -4.72
N PHE A 214 -1.50 -6.01 -4.74
CA PHE A 214 -2.21 -4.88 -5.36
C PHE A 214 -1.82 -3.54 -4.71
N ASP A 215 -1.63 -3.53 -3.40
CA ASP A 215 -1.10 -2.41 -2.63
C ASP A 215 0.31 -2.01 -3.09
N LYS A 216 1.21 -2.98 -3.30
CA LYS A 216 2.57 -2.72 -3.79
C LYS A 216 2.57 -2.16 -5.21
N ARG A 217 1.70 -2.66 -6.09
CA ARG A 217 1.51 -2.13 -7.45
C ARG A 217 0.98 -0.69 -7.45
N LEU A 218 0.05 -0.36 -6.54
CA LEU A 218 -0.44 1.01 -6.37
C LEU A 218 0.64 1.96 -5.86
N ILE A 219 1.43 1.53 -4.86
CA ILE A 219 2.54 2.34 -4.34
C ILE A 219 3.60 2.53 -5.43
N ALA A 220 3.97 1.47 -6.15
CA ALA A 220 4.90 1.56 -7.27
C ALA A 220 4.40 2.52 -8.35
N LEU A 221 3.12 2.46 -8.74
CA LEU A 221 2.50 3.42 -9.67
C LEU A 221 2.58 4.86 -9.14
N ALA A 222 2.34 5.08 -7.85
CA ALA A 222 2.47 6.40 -7.23
C ALA A 222 3.91 6.90 -7.29
N THR A 223 4.89 6.07 -6.90
CA THR A 223 6.32 6.40 -6.91
C THR A 223 6.82 6.77 -8.32
N ILE A 224 6.47 5.97 -9.34
CA ILE A 224 6.88 6.29 -10.73
C ILE A 224 6.20 7.54 -11.26
N SER A 225 4.96 7.82 -10.82
CA SER A 225 4.23 9.04 -11.22
C SER A 225 4.82 10.29 -10.56
N GLU A 226 5.26 10.20 -9.32
CA GLU A 226 5.97 11.29 -8.61
C GLU A 226 7.33 11.58 -9.24
N ARG A 227 8.08 10.54 -9.64
CA ARG A 227 9.39 10.69 -10.27
C ARG A 227 9.32 11.15 -11.72
N ASN A 228 8.31 10.71 -12.48
CA ASN A 228 8.18 11.01 -13.90
C ASN A 228 6.85 11.73 -14.19
N PRO A 229 6.88 13.06 -14.42
CA PRO A 229 5.67 13.84 -14.68
C PRO A 229 4.95 13.42 -15.96
N VAL A 230 5.63 12.76 -16.91
CA VAL A 230 5.01 12.23 -18.12
C VAL A 230 4.03 11.11 -17.79
N ILE A 231 4.40 10.21 -16.87
CA ILE A 231 3.54 9.11 -16.43
C ILE A 231 2.33 9.66 -15.66
N ALA A 232 2.55 10.61 -14.75
CA ALA A 232 1.47 11.27 -14.03
C ALA A 232 0.48 11.97 -14.98
N THR A 233 1.01 12.70 -15.96
CA THR A 233 0.21 13.38 -16.98
C THR A 233 -0.57 12.37 -17.82
N ALA A 234 0.06 11.28 -18.25
CA ALA A 234 -0.60 10.21 -18.99
C ALA A 234 -1.74 9.56 -18.20
N GLY A 235 -1.56 9.32 -16.89
CA GLY A 235 -2.62 8.85 -16.00
C GLY A 235 -3.81 9.82 -15.94
N ILE A 236 -3.55 11.13 -15.86
CA ILE A 236 -4.59 12.16 -15.92
C ILE A 236 -5.32 12.12 -17.27
N PHE A 237 -4.61 11.96 -18.39
CA PHE A 237 -5.23 11.85 -19.72
C PHE A 237 -6.14 10.61 -19.83
N VAL A 238 -5.74 9.47 -19.27
CA VAL A 238 -6.58 8.27 -19.23
C VAL A 238 -7.86 8.52 -18.42
N MET A 239 -7.74 9.12 -17.23
CA MET A 239 -8.89 9.50 -16.42
C MET A 239 -9.81 10.49 -17.15
N LEU A 240 -9.24 11.54 -17.76
CA LEU A 240 -9.99 12.55 -18.52
C LEU A 240 -10.68 11.95 -19.75
N LEU A 241 -10.08 10.96 -20.41
CA LEU A 241 -10.69 10.25 -21.53
C LEU A 241 -11.99 9.58 -21.09
N PHE A 242 -11.97 8.82 -19.99
CA PHE A 242 -13.18 8.19 -19.44
C PHE A 242 -14.17 9.23 -18.93
N LEU A 243 -13.69 10.30 -18.29
CA LEU A 243 -14.54 11.39 -17.85
C LEU A 243 -15.31 11.99 -19.04
N ILE A 244 -14.63 12.35 -20.12
CA ILE A 244 -15.26 12.93 -21.32
C ILE A 244 -16.24 11.93 -21.95
N LEU A 245 -15.87 10.65 -22.04
CA LEU A 245 -16.74 9.62 -22.60
C LEU A 245 -18.03 9.47 -21.78
N GLU A 246 -17.92 9.37 -20.46
CA GLU A 246 -19.07 9.24 -19.55
C GLU A 246 -19.91 10.53 -19.46
N MET A 247 -19.29 11.69 -19.64
CA MET A 247 -19.97 12.99 -19.69
C MET A 247 -20.59 13.33 -21.05
N SER A 248 -20.22 12.62 -22.12
CA SER A 248 -20.64 12.92 -23.48
C SER A 248 -22.16 13.13 -23.62
N PRO A 249 -23.04 12.25 -23.08
CA PRO A 249 -24.49 12.44 -23.20
C PRO A 249 -24.99 13.75 -22.55
N VAL A 250 -24.43 14.11 -21.40
CA VAL A 250 -24.79 15.32 -20.67
C VAL A 250 -24.25 16.56 -21.37
N LEU A 251 -22.98 16.53 -21.80
CA LEU A 251 -22.35 17.62 -22.52
C LEU A 251 -23.10 17.90 -23.82
N VAL A 252 -23.45 16.86 -24.58
CA VAL A 252 -24.26 16.99 -25.80
C VAL A 252 -25.62 17.61 -25.48
N LYS A 253 -26.33 17.15 -24.43
CA LYS A 253 -27.63 17.72 -24.05
C LYS A 253 -27.54 19.17 -23.57
N LEU A 254 -26.48 19.54 -22.85
CA LEU A 254 -26.25 20.93 -22.39
C LEU A 254 -25.92 21.86 -23.56
N LEU A 255 -25.08 21.41 -24.49
CA LEU A 255 -24.65 22.20 -25.65
C LEU A 255 -25.68 22.25 -26.78
N SER A 256 -26.52 21.22 -26.92
CA SER A 256 -27.55 21.18 -27.96
C SER A 256 -28.57 22.30 -27.76
N PRO A 257 -28.94 23.03 -28.84
CA PRO A 257 -30.01 24.02 -28.78
C PRO A 257 -31.36 23.37 -28.47
N ARG A 258 -32.36 24.20 -28.13
CA ARG A 258 -33.77 23.75 -28.08
C ARG A 258 -34.16 23.14 -29.41
N GLY A 259 -34.80 21.97 -29.38
CA GLY A 259 -35.31 21.29 -30.56
C GLY A 259 -36.83 21.24 -30.60
N PRO A 260 -37.44 20.83 -31.74
CA PRO A 260 -38.89 20.75 -31.91
C PRO A 260 -39.60 19.85 -30.87
N TYR A 261 -38.88 18.87 -30.32
CA TYR A 261 -39.39 18.03 -29.24
C TYR A 261 -39.59 18.82 -27.94
N ASP A 262 -38.66 19.71 -27.59
CA ASP A 262 -38.78 20.54 -26.39
C ASP A 262 -39.97 21.50 -26.52
N ASP A 263 -40.22 22.02 -27.74
CA ASP A 263 -41.37 22.90 -28.03
C ASP A 263 -42.71 22.14 -27.94
N LEU A 264 -42.79 20.93 -28.50
CA LEU A 264 -43.98 20.06 -28.39
C LEU A 264 -44.28 19.70 -26.94
N LEU A 265 -43.24 19.41 -26.15
CA LEU A 265 -43.37 19.11 -24.73
C LEU A 265 -43.89 20.34 -23.96
N GLU A 266 -43.37 21.53 -24.26
CA GLU A 266 -43.79 22.79 -23.65
C GLU A 266 -45.28 23.07 -23.93
N VAL A 267 -45.75 22.90 -25.16
CA VAL A 267 -47.17 23.03 -25.51
C VAL A 267 -48.03 22.06 -24.72
N HIS A 268 -47.59 20.80 -24.59
CA HIS A 268 -48.33 19.79 -23.84
C HIS A 268 -48.43 20.14 -22.35
N GLU A 269 -47.34 20.61 -21.74
CA GLU A 269 -47.30 21.04 -20.34
C GLU A 269 -48.15 22.30 -20.09
N HIS A 270 -48.15 23.25 -21.03
CA HIS A 270 -49.01 24.43 -20.97
C HIS A 270 -50.50 24.07 -21.03
N ALA A 271 -50.88 23.10 -21.86
CA ALA A 271 -52.26 22.61 -21.92
C ALA A 271 -52.73 22.06 -20.56
N PHE A 272 -51.90 21.24 -19.88
CA PHE A 272 -52.20 20.76 -18.53
C PHE A 272 -52.26 21.87 -17.49
N THR A 273 -51.38 22.88 -17.61
CA THR A 273 -51.38 24.03 -16.70
C THR A 273 -52.69 24.81 -16.80
N ASN A 274 -53.17 25.06 -18.03
CA ASN A 274 -54.46 25.72 -18.27
C ASN A 274 -55.62 24.90 -17.70
N TYR A 275 -55.65 23.58 -17.98
CA TYR A 275 -56.67 22.68 -17.44
C TYR A 275 -56.69 22.67 -15.90
N ARG A 276 -55.51 22.64 -15.26
CA ARG A 276 -55.38 22.70 -13.80
C ARG A 276 -55.97 24.00 -13.25
N ILE A 277 -55.62 25.14 -13.84
CA ILE A 277 -56.12 26.46 -13.41
C ILE A 277 -57.64 26.51 -13.54
N GLU A 278 -58.20 26.07 -14.67
CA GLU A 278 -59.65 26.04 -14.89
C GLU A 278 -60.36 25.15 -13.87
N LYS A 279 -59.81 23.96 -13.59
CA LYS A 279 -60.41 23.02 -12.64
C LYS A 279 -60.38 23.54 -11.20
N ILE A 280 -59.27 24.15 -10.78
CA ILE A 280 -59.16 24.77 -9.45
C ILE A 280 -60.19 25.91 -9.33
N ALA A 281 -60.28 26.80 -10.33
CA ALA A 281 -61.24 27.90 -10.31
C ALA A 281 -62.70 27.42 -10.20
N LYS A 282 -63.07 26.34 -10.92
CA LYS A 282 -64.41 25.73 -10.79
C LYS A 282 -64.64 25.16 -9.38
N MET A 283 -63.65 24.43 -8.84
CA MET A 283 -63.74 23.87 -7.48
C MET A 283 -63.89 24.96 -6.41
N ASP A 284 -63.15 26.06 -6.55
CA ASP A 284 -63.23 27.19 -5.62
C ASP A 284 -64.60 27.88 -5.70
N SER A 285 -65.14 28.07 -6.90
CA SER A 285 -66.50 28.60 -7.11
C SER A 285 -67.56 27.71 -6.48
N ASP A 286 -67.53 26.40 -6.74
CA ASP A 286 -68.48 25.44 -6.17
C ASP A 286 -68.38 25.37 -4.65
N THR A 287 -67.16 25.45 -4.11
CA THR A 287 -66.93 25.45 -2.65
C THR A 287 -67.47 26.72 -2.01
N LYS A 288 -67.24 27.88 -2.63
CA LYS A 288 -67.79 29.16 -2.17
C LYS A 288 -69.31 29.15 -2.16
N GLU A 289 -69.94 28.58 -3.19
CA GLU A 289 -71.40 28.44 -3.24
C GLU A 289 -71.93 27.54 -2.12
N ARG A 290 -71.28 26.40 -1.85
CA ARG A 290 -71.66 25.49 -0.75
C ARG A 290 -71.50 26.13 0.63
N LEU A 291 -70.41 26.84 0.87
CA LEU A 291 -70.17 27.52 2.14
C LEU A 291 -71.14 28.67 2.38
N ALA A 292 -71.48 29.43 1.32
CA ALA A 292 -72.52 30.44 1.38
C ALA A 292 -73.88 29.84 1.77
N ARG A 293 -74.23 28.66 1.25
CA ARG A 293 -75.46 27.94 1.64
C ARG A 293 -75.45 27.48 3.11
N LEU A 294 -74.28 27.29 3.72
CA LEU A 294 -74.11 26.88 5.13
C LEU A 294 -73.95 28.08 6.09
N GLY A 295 -74.03 29.32 5.60
CA GLY A 295 -73.89 30.53 6.42
C GLY A 295 -72.44 30.84 6.86
N VAL A 296 -71.44 30.18 6.26
CA VAL A 296 -70.02 30.41 6.56
C VAL A 296 -69.42 31.21 5.41
N ASN A 297 -69.00 32.46 5.68
CA ASN A 297 -68.39 33.30 4.66
C ASN A 297 -66.86 33.21 4.74
N VAL A 298 -66.24 32.49 3.81
CA VAL A 298 -64.78 32.36 3.70
C VAL A 298 -64.35 33.06 2.42
N ASP A 299 -63.44 34.04 2.54
CA ASP A 299 -62.85 34.70 1.38
C ASP A 299 -61.66 33.88 0.87
N PHE A 300 -61.88 33.12 -0.21
CA PHE A 300 -60.81 32.50 -0.96
C PHE A 300 -60.08 33.62 -1.72
N GLY A 301 -59.18 34.30 -1.00
CA GLY A 301 -58.35 35.37 -1.56
C GLY A 301 -57.73 34.92 -2.88
N SER A 302 -57.75 35.82 -3.88
CA SER A 302 -57.23 35.62 -5.22
C SER A 302 -55.84 35.01 -5.22
N ALA A 303 -55.75 33.69 -5.37
CA ALA A 303 -54.48 33.00 -5.42
C ALA A 303 -53.83 33.22 -6.80
N ASN A 304 -52.81 34.08 -6.79
CA ASN A 304 -51.72 34.22 -7.76
C ASN A 304 -52.05 34.70 -9.19
N THR A 305 -51.89 36.01 -9.41
CA THR A 305 -51.19 36.51 -10.60
C THR A 305 -49.75 35.97 -10.60
N ALA A 306 -49.37 35.29 -11.69
CA ALA A 306 -48.05 34.71 -11.91
C ALA A 306 -46.90 35.73 -11.80
N PRO A 307 -45.72 35.38 -11.26
CA PRO A 307 -44.49 36.10 -11.56
C PRO A 307 -43.87 35.58 -12.87
N ALA A 308 -43.41 36.54 -13.69
CA ALA A 308 -42.63 36.35 -14.90
C ALA A 308 -41.23 35.74 -14.64
#